data_AF-A0A7Y8WVC7-F1
#
_entry.id   AF-A0A7Y8WVC7-F1
#
_cell.length_a   1.000
_cell.length_b   1.000
_cell.length_c   1.000
_cell.angle_alpha   90.00
_cell.angle_beta   90.00
_cell.angle_gamma   90.00
#
_symmetry.space_group_name_H-M   'P 1'
#
loop_
_entity.id
_entity.type
_entity.pdbx_description
1 polymer ?
#
loop_
_entity_poly.entity_id
_entity_poly.type
_entity_poly.pdbx_seq_one_letter_code
_entity_poly.pdbx_strand_id
1 'polypeptide(L)'
;MIVPVGKDGYVELYNGGWNAVDLIADVTGYFDRAAADGYTALNPVRFVDTREGLGAALGQVPGQGTFGVQITGWNGVPAGALNVTSTNPREAGT
;
A
#
# COMPACT_ATOMS: atom_id res chain seq x y z
N MET A 1 -1.63 4.49 8.82
CA MET A 1 -0.20 4.17 9.04
C MET A 1 0.56 4.70 7.85
N ILE A 2 1.59 5.53 8.03
CA ILE A 2 2.45 6.01 6.95
C ILE A 2 3.61 5.01 6.80
N VAL A 3 3.86 4.52 5.59
CA VAL A 3 4.90 3.52 5.31
C VAL A 3 6.02 4.14 4.48
N PRO A 4 7.29 4.09 4.94
CA PRO A 4 8.41 4.58 4.15
C PRO A 4 8.61 3.72 2.90
N VAL A 5 8.84 4.38 1.78
CA VAL A 5 9.16 3.73 0.51
C VAL A 5 10.64 3.34 0.49
N GLY A 6 10.93 2.12 0.04
CA GLY A 6 12.28 1.64 -0.20
C GLY A 6 13.04 2.50 -1.21
N LYS A 7 14.37 2.38 -1.23
CA LYS A 7 15.24 3.18 -2.12
C LYS A 7 15.02 2.85 -3.61
N ASP A 8 14.49 1.66 -3.87
CA ASP A 8 14.00 1.14 -5.16
C ASP A 8 12.59 1.64 -5.50
N GLY A 9 11.94 2.34 -4.58
CA GLY A 9 10.63 2.91 -4.78
C GLY A 9 9.46 1.97 -4.52
N TYR A 10 9.73 0.84 -3.86
CA TYR A 10 8.72 -0.14 -3.47
C TYR A 10 8.31 0.03 -2.01
N VAL A 11 7.07 -0.35 -1.70
CA VAL A 11 6.59 -0.57 -0.35
C VAL A 11 6.23 -2.03 -0.20
N GLU A 12 6.72 -2.68 0.84
CA GLU A 12 6.24 -4.00 1.24
C GLU A 12 5.02 -3.87 2.14
N LEU A 13 3.94 -4.55 1.74
CA LEU A 13 2.70 -4.66 2.48
C LEU A 13 2.64 -6.04 3.13
N TYR A 14 2.68 -6.06 4.46
CA TYR A 14 2.66 -7.28 5.25
C TYR A 14 1.32 -7.43 5.99
N ASN A 15 0.64 -8.56 5.78
CA ASN A 15 -0.49 -8.98 6.59
C ASN A 15 0.01 -9.61 7.89
N GLY A 16 0.15 -8.79 8.94
CA GLY A 16 0.54 -9.25 10.28
C GLY A 16 -0.50 -10.10 11.01
N GLY A 17 -1.69 -10.29 10.43
CA GLY A 17 -2.70 -11.20 10.95
C GLY A 17 -2.38 -12.66 10.66
N TRP A 18 -3.09 -13.56 11.34
CA TRP A 18 -3.09 -15.01 11.06
C TRP A 18 -4.09 -15.39 9.97
N ASN A 19 -5.04 -14.50 9.72
CA ASN A 19 -6.16 -14.69 8.81
C ASN A 19 -5.90 -14.01 7.48
N ALA A 20 -6.44 -14.58 6.40
CA ALA A 20 -6.40 -13.92 5.11
C ALA A 20 -7.34 -12.71 5.09
N VAL A 21 -6.90 -11.63 4.45
CA VAL A 21 -7.62 -10.34 4.36
C VAL A 21 -7.55 -9.78 2.96
N ASP A 22 -8.56 -8.99 2.59
CA ASP A 22 -8.46 -8.12 1.43
C ASP A 22 -7.75 -6.82 1.82
N LEU A 23 -6.80 -6.39 0.99
CA LEU A 23 -6.04 -5.16 1.22
C LEU A 23 -6.37 -4.15 0.14
N ILE A 24 -6.66 -2.93 0.60
CA ILE A 24 -6.87 -1.76 -0.23
C ILE A 24 -5.87 -0.72 0.23
N ALA A 25 -5.14 -0.12 -0.70
CA ALA A 25 -4.18 0.91 -0.36
C ALA A 25 -4.30 2.09 -1.32
N ASP A 26 -4.35 3.27 -0.71
CA ASP A 26 -4.51 4.56 -1.38
C ASP A 26 -3.31 5.47 -1.04
N VAL A 27 -2.75 6.15 -2.03
CA VAL A 27 -1.74 7.19 -1.83
C VAL A 27 -2.44 8.54 -1.76
N THR A 28 -2.22 9.28 -0.67
CA THR A 28 -2.83 10.60 -0.46
C THR A 28 -1.82 11.74 -0.49
N GLY A 29 -0.55 11.42 -0.69
CA GLY A 29 0.53 12.39 -0.76
C GLY A 29 1.87 11.71 -0.76
N TYR A 30 2.93 12.50 -0.69
CA TYR A 30 4.30 12.01 -0.73
C TYR A 30 5.24 12.97 0.00
N PHE A 31 6.35 12.46 0.51
CA PHE A 31 7.36 13.29 1.14
C PHE A 31 8.51 13.52 0.16
N ASP A 32 8.85 14.78 -0.07
CA ASP A 32 10.04 15.14 -0.83
C ASP A 32 10.78 16.27 -0.13
N ARG A 33 12.06 16.47 -0.49
CA ARG A 33 12.88 17.54 0.09
C ARG A 33 12.60 18.91 -0.56
N ALA A 34 11.79 18.95 -1.62
CA ALA A 34 11.53 20.16 -2.40
C ALA A 34 10.30 20.93 -1.89
N ALA A 35 9.35 20.24 -1.24
CA ALA A 35 8.16 20.82 -0.64
C ALA A 35 8.54 21.63 0.61
N ALA A 36 7.90 22.80 0.76
CA ALA A 36 8.15 23.72 1.88
C ALA A 36 7.95 23.06 3.25
N ASP A 37 6.93 22.20 3.37
CA ASP A 37 6.61 21.44 4.58
C ASP A 37 7.14 19.99 4.53
N GLY A 38 7.92 19.65 3.49
CA GLY A 38 8.42 18.31 3.24
C GLY A 38 7.36 17.28 2.80
N TYR A 39 6.08 17.67 2.74
CA TYR A 39 4.95 16.84 2.32
C TYR A 39 4.17 17.52 1.19
N THR A 40 3.90 16.77 0.12
CA THR A 40 3.00 17.19 -0.96
C THR A 40 1.75 16.33 -0.91
N ALA A 41 0.60 16.96 -0.70
CA ALA A 41 -0.69 16.29 -0.77
C ALA A 41 -1.06 15.96 -2.23
N LEU A 42 -1.71 14.82 -2.44
CA LEU A 42 -2.29 14.41 -3.71
C LEU A 42 -3.79 14.16 -3.52
N ASN A 43 -4.55 14.24 -4.62
CA ASN A 43 -5.86 13.60 -4.64
C ASN A 43 -5.67 12.11 -4.36
N PRO A 44 -6.44 11.50 -3.45
CA PRO A 44 -6.29 10.09 -3.12
C PRO A 44 -6.34 9.23 -4.39
N VAL A 45 -5.31 8.42 -4.61
CA VAL A 45 -5.30 7.45 -5.71
C VAL A 45 -5.12 6.06 -5.17
N ARG A 46 -6.03 5.16 -5.57
CA ARG A 46 -5.92 3.75 -5.29
C ARG A 46 -4.87 3.12 -6.20
N PHE A 47 -3.92 2.40 -5.60
CA PHE A 47 -2.87 1.69 -6.33
C PHE A 47 -2.80 0.21 -5.94
N VAL A 48 -3.45 -0.18 -4.84
CA VAL A 48 -3.68 -1.59 -4.49
C VAL A 48 -5.15 -1.80 -4.21
N ASP A 49 -5.70 -2.82 -4.86
CA ASP A 49 -6.98 -3.42 -4.51
C ASP A 49 -6.93 -4.91 -4.81
N THR A 50 -6.72 -5.73 -3.78
CA THR A 50 -6.61 -7.19 -3.95
C THR A 50 -7.94 -7.81 -4.40
N ARG A 51 -9.07 -7.11 -4.23
CA ARG A 51 -10.39 -7.58 -4.66
C ARG A 51 -10.57 -7.46 -6.18
N GLU A 52 -9.83 -6.55 -6.80
CA GLU A 52 -9.86 -6.28 -8.24
C GLU A 52 -8.56 -6.72 -8.95
N GLY A 53 -7.55 -7.16 -8.21
CA GLY A 53 -6.23 -7.52 -8.75
C GLY A 53 -5.41 -6.29 -9.17
N LEU A 54 -5.69 -5.13 -8.60
CA LEU A 54 -4.98 -3.90 -8.87
C LEU A 54 -3.70 -3.85 -8.02
N GLY A 55 -2.54 -3.74 -8.67
CA GLY A 55 -1.24 -3.58 -7.99
C GLY A 55 -0.79 -4.78 -7.14
N ALA A 56 -1.59 -5.84 -7.10
CA ALA A 56 -1.38 -7.07 -6.36
C ALA A 56 -2.10 -8.23 -7.07
N ALA A 57 -1.79 -9.47 -6.68
CA ALA A 57 -2.55 -10.63 -7.15
C ALA A 57 -4.03 -10.51 -6.73
N LEU A 58 -4.93 -10.94 -7.62
CA LEU A 58 -6.36 -11.02 -7.31
C LEU A 58 -6.61 -12.04 -6.20
N GLY A 59 -7.29 -11.63 -5.15
CA GLY A 59 -7.66 -12.44 -4.00
C GLY A 59 -6.94 -12.02 -2.71
N GLN A 60 -7.39 -12.60 -1.60
CA GLN A 60 -6.91 -12.20 -0.28
C GLN A 60 -5.44 -12.53 -0.05
N VAL A 61 -4.77 -11.64 0.68
CA VAL A 61 -3.40 -11.85 1.12
C VAL A 61 -3.43 -12.78 2.32
N PRO A 62 -2.73 -13.93 2.28
CA PRO A 62 -2.74 -14.90 3.37
C PRO A 62 -2.21 -14.28 4.67
N GLY A 63 -2.57 -14.86 5.80
CA GLY A 63 -1.97 -14.51 7.08
C GLY A 63 -0.45 -14.66 7.01
N GLN A 64 0.28 -13.73 7.62
CA GLN A 64 1.73 -13.63 7.53
C GLN A 64 2.28 -13.42 6.10
N GLY A 65 1.42 -13.15 5.11
CA GLY A 65 1.82 -12.90 3.73
C GLY A 65 2.37 -11.49 3.52
N THR A 66 3.30 -11.35 2.58
CA THR A 66 3.83 -10.07 2.12
C THR A 66 3.73 -9.95 0.61
N PHE A 67 3.61 -8.73 0.11
CA PHE A 67 3.82 -8.41 -1.30
C PHE A 67 4.38 -6.99 -1.45
N GLY A 68 5.27 -6.84 -2.41
CA GLY A 68 5.87 -5.55 -2.76
C GLY A 68 5.05 -4.83 -3.83
N VAL A 69 4.90 -3.52 -3.66
CA VAL A 69 4.21 -2.66 -4.64
C VAL A 69 5.06 -1.46 -4.97
N GLN A 70 5.23 -1.18 -6.27
CA GLN A 70 5.99 -0.03 -6.73
C GLN A 70 5.15 1.25 -6.59
N ILE A 71 5.63 2.19 -5.78
CA ILE A 71 4.99 3.50 -5.56
C ILE A 71 5.65 4.58 -6.44
N THR A 72 6.96 4.49 -6.64
CA THR A 72 7.68 5.51 -7.43
C THR A 72 7.41 5.40 -8.92
N GLY A 73 7.48 6.54 -9.61
CA GLY A 73 7.15 6.63 -11.05
C GLY A 73 5.65 6.70 -11.32
N TRP A 74 4.81 6.44 -10.32
CA TRP A 74 3.37 6.61 -10.40
C TRP A 74 3.03 8.10 -10.26
N ASN A 75 2.55 8.73 -11.34
CA ASN A 75 2.17 10.14 -11.39
C ASN A 75 3.26 11.13 -10.90
N GLY A 76 4.54 10.80 -11.10
CA GLY A 76 5.67 11.65 -10.69
C GLY A 76 6.06 11.58 -9.22
N VAL A 77 5.49 10.66 -8.43
CA VAL A 77 5.81 10.50 -7.00
C VAL A 77 7.25 9.99 -6.82
N PRO A 78 8.13 10.75 -6.13
CA PRO A 78 9.50 10.34 -5.84
C PRO A 78 9.62 9.46 -4.57
N ALA A 79 8.71 9.62 -3.59
CA ALA A 79 8.58 8.76 -2.40
C ALA A 79 7.24 9.01 -1.67
N GLY A 80 6.29 8.07 -1.74
CA GLY A 80 4.91 8.24 -1.27
C GLY A 80 4.66 8.16 0.24
N ALA A 81 3.58 8.80 0.67
CA ALA A 81 2.91 8.58 1.94
C ALA A 81 1.66 7.74 1.69
N LEU A 82 1.62 6.58 2.33
CA LEU A 82 0.64 5.56 2.05
C LEU A 82 -0.45 5.51 3.12
N ASN A 83 -1.72 5.37 2.71
CA ASN A 83 -2.81 4.93 3.58
C ASN A 83 -3.24 3.51 3.17
N VAL A 84 -3.13 2.57 4.12
CA VAL A 84 -3.51 1.15 3.93
C VAL A 84 -4.73 0.83 4.77
N THR A 85 -5.71 0.16 4.19
CA THR A 85 -6.91 -0.35 4.86
C THR A 85 -7.03 -1.86 4.62
N SER A 86 -7.30 -2.61 5.69
CA SER A 86 -7.61 -4.05 5.64
C SER A 86 -9.11 -4.28 5.76
N THR A 87 -9.65 -5.19 4.95
CA THR A 87 -11.08 -5.52 4.91
C THR A 87 -11.30 -7.04 4.81
N ASN A 88 -12.50 -7.50 5.18
CA ASN A 88 -12.94 -8.89 5.07
C ASN A 88 -11.98 -9.96 5.63
N PRO A 89 -11.55 -9.89 6.91
CA PRO A 89 -10.81 -10.99 7.52
C PRO A 89 -11.65 -12.28 7.53
N ARG A 90 -11.13 -13.36 6.93
CA ARG A 90 -11.72 -14.70 7.08
C ARG A 90 -11.09 -15.41 8.26
N GLU A 91 -11.86 -16.10 9.10
CA GLU A 91 -11.26 -16.95 10.12
C GLU A 91 -10.41 -18.05 9.46
N ALA A 92 -9.19 -18.26 9.96
CA ALA A 92 -8.43 -19.45 9.64
C ALA A 92 -9.26 -20.64 10.10
N GLY A 93 -9.76 -21.43 9.15
CA GLY A 93 -10.55 -22.62 9.44
C GLY A 93 -9.81 -23.52 10.43
N THR A 94 -10.50 -23.85 11.52
CA THR A 94 -10.06 -24.81 12.55
C THR A 94 -9.95 -26.22 12.02
#